data_AF-A0A3M0C1D8-F1
#
_entry.id   AF-A0A3M0C1D8-F1
#
_cell.length_a   1.000
_cell.length_b   1.000
_cell.length_c   1.000
_cell.angle_alpha   90.00
_cell.angle_beta   90.00
_cell.angle_gamma   90.00
#
_symmetry.space_group_name_H-M   'P 1'
#
loop_
_entity.id
_entity.type
_entity.pdbx_description
1 polymer ?
#
loop_
_entity_poly.entity_id
_entity_poly.type
_entity_poly.pdbx_seq_one_letter_code
_entity_poly.pdbx_strand_id
1 'polypeptide(L)'
;MTLARKQLQGRAETGLQLKKREDDMANTVQSKKRIRRNERRAAINRARVSRIRTFIRSVEEAIASGDKSAADEALKAAQPEIMRGATKGVLHRKTASRKVSRLAKRVKAIA
;
A
#
# COMPACT_ATOMS: atom_id res chain seq x y z
N MET A 1 -39.81 23.62 -23.61
CA MET A 1 -38.94 22.43 -23.74
C MET A 1 -37.43 22.77 -23.96
N THR A 2 -36.94 23.95 -23.57
CA THR A 2 -35.54 24.37 -23.86
C THR A 2 -34.73 24.90 -22.66
N LEU A 3 -35.29 24.84 -21.44
CA LEU A 3 -34.55 25.20 -20.21
C LEU A 3 -33.91 23.98 -19.53
N ALA A 4 -34.56 22.81 -19.57
CA ALA A 4 -34.04 21.57 -18.99
C ALA A 4 -32.83 21.00 -19.78
N ARG A 5 -32.78 21.20 -21.11
CA ARG A 5 -31.67 20.73 -21.97
C ARG A 5 -30.40 21.56 -21.78
N LYS A 6 -30.53 22.87 -21.52
CA LYS A 6 -29.42 23.81 -21.27
C LYS A 6 -28.79 23.61 -19.88
N GLN A 7 -29.59 23.25 -18.87
CA GLN A 7 -29.13 22.87 -17.52
C GLN A 7 -28.38 21.53 -17.50
N LEU A 8 -28.78 20.57 -18.35
CA LEU A 8 -28.09 19.28 -18.50
C LEU A 8 -26.76 19.41 -19.28
N GLN A 9 -26.69 20.31 -20.27
CA GLN A 9 -25.44 20.61 -20.99
C GLN A 9 -24.36 21.23 -20.07
N GLY A 10 -24.73 22.18 -19.21
CA GLY A 10 -23.78 22.81 -18.27
C GLY A 10 -23.19 21.85 -17.22
N ARG A 11 -23.96 20.86 -16.75
CA ARG A 11 -23.47 19.83 -15.80
C ARG A 11 -22.46 18.86 -16.45
N ALA A 12 -22.63 18.55 -17.74
CA ALA A 12 -21.70 17.70 -18.49
C ALA A 12 -20.38 18.44 -18.83
N GLU A 13 -20.46 19.73 -19.14
CA GLU A 13 -19.30 20.58 -19.42
C GLU A 13 -18.38 20.75 -18.21
N THR A 14 -18.94 20.88 -17.00
CA THR A 14 -18.14 20.96 -15.75
C THR A 14 -17.32 19.68 -15.50
N GLY A 15 -17.85 18.50 -15.83
CA GLY A 15 -17.13 17.24 -15.68
C GLY A 15 -15.96 17.09 -16.67
N LEU A 16 -16.12 17.61 -17.89
CA LEU A 16 -15.08 17.59 -18.91
C LEU A 16 -13.97 18.61 -18.62
N GLN A 17 -14.32 19.79 -18.08
CA GLN A 17 -13.36 20.80 -17.62
C GLN A 17 -12.56 20.33 -16.40
N LEU A 18 -13.15 19.56 -15.49
CA LEU A 18 -12.45 18.95 -14.35
C LEU A 18 -11.40 17.92 -14.83
N LYS A 19 -11.74 17.09 -15.81
CA LYS A 19 -10.79 16.15 -16.43
C LYS A 19 -9.62 16.85 -17.13
N LYS A 20 -9.88 18.00 -17.76
CA LYS A 20 -8.87 18.81 -18.45
C LYS A 20 -7.88 19.49 -17.47
N ARG A 21 -8.34 19.82 -16.25
CA ARG A 21 -7.51 20.43 -15.20
C ARG A 21 -6.48 19.48 -14.57
N GLU A 22 -6.72 18.17 -14.55
CA GLU A 22 -5.73 17.19 -14.07
C GLU A 22 -4.51 17.08 -14.99
N ASP A 23 -4.72 17.25 -16.30
CA ASP A 23 -3.65 17.25 -17.30
C ASP A 23 -2.81 18.54 -17.30
N ASP A 24 -3.32 19.62 -16.70
CA ASP A 24 -2.68 20.95 -16.63
C ASP A 24 -1.71 21.11 -15.45
N MET A 25 -1.73 20.25 -14.43
CA MET A 25 -0.74 20.33 -13.34
C MET A 25 0.66 19.84 -13.75
N ALA A 26 0.75 19.06 -14.85
CA ALA A 26 1.98 18.49 -15.35
C ALA A 26 2.46 19.21 -16.62
N ASN A 27 3.06 20.38 -16.43
CA ASN A 27 3.44 21.29 -17.51
C ASN A 27 4.55 20.78 -18.45
N THR A 28 5.22 19.67 -18.13
CA THR A 28 6.26 19.08 -18.97
C THR A 28 5.94 17.64 -19.36
N VAL A 29 6.38 17.22 -20.55
CA VAL A 29 6.23 15.84 -21.06
C VAL A 29 6.83 14.81 -20.08
N GLN A 30 7.91 15.19 -19.40
CA GLN A 30 8.55 14.37 -18.37
C GLN A 30 7.64 14.19 -17.15
N SER A 31 6.98 15.24 -16.66
CA SER A 31 6.04 15.16 -15.54
C SER A 31 4.86 14.25 -15.84
N LYS A 32 4.23 14.38 -17.03
CA LYS A 32 3.15 13.48 -17.48
C LYS A 32 3.59 12.02 -17.53
N LYS A 33 4.84 11.75 -17.93
CA LYS A 33 5.42 10.39 -17.91
C LYS A 33 5.65 9.89 -16.48
N ARG A 34 6.08 10.75 -15.56
CA ARG A 34 6.33 10.39 -14.14
C ARG A 34 5.03 10.04 -13.42
N ILE A 35 3.94 10.79 -13.63
CA ILE A 35 2.62 10.52 -13.05
C ILE A 35 2.16 9.10 -13.37
N ARG A 36 2.09 8.76 -14.67
CA ARG A 36 1.72 7.40 -15.13
C ARG A 36 2.60 6.29 -14.55
N ARG A 37 3.91 6.52 -14.48
CA ARG A 37 4.86 5.56 -13.87
C ARG A 37 4.62 5.41 -12.36
N ASN A 38 4.36 6.51 -11.67
CA ASN A 38 4.16 6.55 -10.24
C ASN A 38 2.86 5.84 -9.85
N GLU A 39 1.77 6.04 -10.58
CA GLU A 39 0.49 5.35 -10.37
C GLU A 39 0.66 3.83 -10.45
N ARG A 40 1.29 3.33 -11.52
CA ARG A 40 1.57 1.89 -11.69
C ARG A 40 2.40 1.33 -10.54
N ARG A 41 3.44 2.08 -10.11
CA ARG A 41 4.29 1.69 -8.98
C ARG A 41 3.55 1.73 -7.66
N ALA A 42 2.71 2.74 -7.45
CA ALA A 42 1.93 2.92 -6.24
C ALA A 42 0.93 1.77 -6.07
N ALA A 43 0.24 1.34 -7.13
CA ALA A 43 -0.66 0.18 -7.09
C ALA A 43 0.06 -1.10 -6.66
N ILE A 44 1.21 -1.40 -7.29
CA ILE A 44 2.01 -2.59 -6.97
C ILE A 44 2.57 -2.52 -5.55
N ASN A 45 3.12 -1.37 -5.15
CA ASN A 45 3.71 -1.19 -3.83
C ASN A 45 2.63 -1.24 -2.74
N ARG A 46 1.45 -0.67 -2.98
CA ARG A 46 0.31 -0.75 -2.06
C ARG A 46 -0.08 -2.20 -1.78
N ALA A 47 -0.21 -3.03 -2.82
CA ALA A 47 -0.52 -4.45 -2.67
C ALA A 47 0.57 -5.24 -1.92
N ARG A 48 1.85 -4.92 -2.13
CA ARG A 48 2.96 -5.55 -1.40
C ARG A 48 3.00 -5.12 0.06
N VAL A 49 2.81 -3.83 0.34
CA VAL A 49 2.76 -3.29 1.71
C VAL A 49 1.56 -3.86 2.46
N SER A 50 0.37 -3.93 1.85
CA SER A 50 -0.82 -4.49 2.49
C SER A 50 -0.60 -5.94 2.87
N ARG A 51 -0.07 -6.77 1.96
CA ARG A 51 0.28 -8.17 2.25
C ARG A 51 1.21 -8.28 3.47
N ILE A 52 2.30 -7.50 3.50
CA ILE A 52 3.25 -7.52 4.62
C ILE A 52 2.57 -7.11 5.93
N ARG A 53 1.69 -6.10 5.90
CA ARG A 53 0.93 -5.66 7.08
C ARG A 53 -0.01 -6.75 7.59
N THR A 54 -0.67 -7.49 6.70
CA THR A 54 -1.54 -8.61 7.10
C THR A 54 -0.77 -9.69 7.85
N PHE A 55 0.40 -10.10 7.34
CA PHE A 55 1.23 -11.09 8.04
C PHE A 55 1.82 -10.59 9.36
N ILE A 56 2.13 -9.30 9.46
CA ILE A 56 2.54 -8.71 10.74
C ILE A 56 1.38 -8.75 11.73
N ARG A 57 0.17 -8.39 11.28
CA ARG A 57 -1.04 -8.39 12.10
C ARG A 57 -1.38 -9.80 12.60
N SER A 58 -1.29 -10.83 11.76
CA SER A 58 -1.55 -12.21 12.20
C SER A 58 -0.60 -12.68 13.30
N VAL A 59 0.69 -12.26 13.24
CA VAL A 59 1.65 -12.51 14.32
C VAL A 59 1.26 -11.76 15.58
N GLU A 60 0.86 -10.49 15.46
CA GLU A 60 0.44 -9.67 16.61
C GLU A 60 -0.83 -10.19 17.28
N GLU A 61 -1.78 -10.73 16.51
CA GLU A 61 -2.99 -11.38 17.01
C GLU A 61 -2.67 -12.69 17.74
N ALA A 62 -1.80 -13.54 17.18
CA ALA A 62 -1.33 -14.76 17.87
C ALA A 62 -0.54 -14.45 19.15
N ILE A 63 0.22 -13.35 19.15
CA ILE A 63 0.88 -12.84 20.35
C ILE A 63 -0.14 -12.43 21.41
N ALA A 64 -1.25 -11.81 21.00
CA ALA A 64 -2.29 -11.35 21.92
C ALA A 64 -3.13 -12.50 22.49
N SER A 65 -3.31 -13.61 21.76
CA SER A 65 -4.00 -14.79 22.26
C SER A 65 -3.19 -15.58 23.29
N GLY A 66 -1.86 -15.42 23.31
CA GLY A 66 -0.95 -16.12 24.22
C GLY A 66 -0.51 -17.50 23.73
N ASP A 67 -0.89 -17.89 22.51
CA ASP A 67 -0.55 -19.20 21.93
C ASP A 67 0.85 -19.20 21.31
N LYS A 68 1.84 -19.67 22.07
CA LYS A 68 3.25 -19.69 21.66
C LYS A 68 3.51 -20.45 20.35
N SER A 69 2.90 -21.64 20.20
CA SER A 69 3.07 -22.45 18.99
C SER A 69 2.52 -21.74 17.75
N ALA A 70 1.34 -21.13 17.88
CA ALA A 70 0.71 -20.39 16.79
C ALA A 70 1.51 -19.12 16.43
N ALA A 71 2.06 -18.44 17.43
CA ALA A 71 2.92 -17.27 17.23
C ALA A 71 4.24 -17.61 16.50
N ASP A 72 4.87 -18.75 16.81
CA ASP A 72 6.08 -19.21 16.14
C ASP A 72 5.82 -19.61 14.67
N GLU A 73 4.71 -20.30 14.39
CA GLU A 73 4.30 -20.63 13.03
C GLU A 73 3.96 -19.39 12.20
N ALA A 74 3.21 -18.45 12.78
CA ALA A 74 2.91 -17.18 12.15
C ALA A 74 4.18 -16.37 11.86
N LEU A 75 5.16 -16.39 12.77
CA LEU A 75 6.44 -15.69 12.58
C LEU A 75 7.25 -16.31 11.43
N LYS A 76 7.31 -17.64 11.34
CA LYS A 76 7.96 -18.37 10.24
C LYS A 76 7.33 -18.02 8.89
N ALA A 77 6.01 -17.87 8.83
CA ALA A 77 5.31 -17.46 7.62
C ALA A 77 5.53 -15.97 7.28
N ALA A 78 5.59 -15.09 8.29
CA ALA A 78 5.74 -13.65 8.09
C ALA A 78 7.16 -13.24 7.64
N GLN A 79 8.20 -13.92 8.13
CA GLN A 79 9.59 -13.59 7.83
C GLN A 79 9.95 -13.57 6.33
N PRO A 80 9.63 -14.59 5.50
CA PRO A 80 9.94 -14.58 4.08
C PRO A 80 9.18 -13.48 3.32
N GLU A 81 7.95 -13.15 3.72
CA GLU A 81 7.17 -12.08 3.08
C GLU A 81 7.73 -10.69 3.37
N ILE A 82 8.17 -10.44 4.61
CA ILE A 82 8.84 -9.19 4.99
C ILE A 82 10.15 -9.03 4.20
N MET A 83 10.95 -10.10 4.10
CA MET A 83 12.23 -10.07 3.39
C MET A 83 12.04 -9.96 1.87
N ARG A 84 11.00 -10.58 1.30
CA ARG A 84 10.63 -10.38 -0.10
C ARG A 84 10.27 -8.92 -0.39
N GLY A 85 9.59 -8.24 0.54
CA GLY A 85 9.33 -6.81 0.48
C GLY A 85 10.62 -5.97 0.42
N ALA A 86 11.67 -6.39 1.10
CA ALA A 86 12.98 -5.75 1.06
C ALA A 86 13.68 -5.96 -0.30
N THR A 87 13.71 -7.19 -0.81
CA THR A 87 14.31 -7.52 -2.10
C THR A 87 13.62 -6.79 -3.26
N LYS A 88 12.30 -6.62 -3.18
CA LYS A 88 11.53 -5.87 -4.20
C LYS A 88 11.57 -4.35 -4.04
N GLY A 89 12.35 -3.83 -3.08
CA GLY A 89 12.57 -2.40 -2.87
C GLY A 89 11.37 -1.65 -2.28
N VAL A 90 10.40 -2.36 -1.71
CA VAL A 90 9.23 -1.75 -1.06
C VAL A 90 9.58 -1.29 0.36
N LEU A 91 10.41 -2.06 1.04
CA LEU A 91 10.96 -1.72 2.36
C LEU A 91 12.47 -1.64 2.28
N HIS A 92 13.07 -0.72 3.02
CA HIS A 92 14.52 -0.72 3.18
C HIS A 92 14.97 -1.95 3.99
N ARG A 93 16.12 -2.55 3.65
CA ARG A 93 16.65 -3.76 4.30
C ARG A 93 16.70 -3.62 5.82
N LYS A 94 17.22 -2.49 6.33
CA LYS A 94 17.25 -2.19 7.78
C LYS A 94 15.86 -2.12 8.40
N THR A 95 14.84 -1.63 7.69
CA THR A 95 13.47 -1.58 8.20
C THR A 95 12.85 -2.97 8.28
N ALA A 96 13.11 -3.81 7.28
CA ALA A 96 12.71 -5.22 7.29
C ALA A 96 13.37 -5.97 8.47
N SER A 97 14.69 -5.86 8.63
CA SER A 97 15.43 -6.47 9.75
C SER A 97 14.94 -5.98 11.12
N ARG A 98 14.66 -4.67 11.27
CA ARG A 98 14.10 -4.12 12.52
C ARG A 98 12.73 -4.72 12.85
N LYS A 99 11.87 -4.90 11.85
CA LYS A 99 10.54 -5.51 12.04
C LYS A 99 10.64 -6.96 12.48
N VAL A 100 11.44 -7.77 11.78
CA VAL A 100 11.68 -9.17 12.14
C VAL A 100 12.24 -9.29 13.56
N SER A 101 13.26 -8.50 13.90
CA SER A 101 13.88 -8.51 15.23
C SER A 101 12.89 -8.15 16.34
N ARG A 102 12.03 -7.14 16.11
CA ARG A 102 11.01 -6.74 17.10
C ARG A 102 9.95 -7.83 17.29
N LEU A 103 9.46 -8.45 16.22
CA LEU A 103 8.47 -9.53 16.31
C LEU A 103 9.06 -10.75 17.03
N ALA A 104 10.27 -11.17 16.66
CA ALA A 104 10.95 -12.28 17.33
C ALA A 104 11.17 -12.02 18.83
N LYS A 105 11.52 -10.80 19.22
CA LYS A 105 11.63 -10.42 20.65
C LYS A 105 10.28 -10.51 21.37
N ARG A 106 9.18 -10.10 20.73
CA ARG A 106 7.83 -10.16 21.33
C ARG A 106 7.34 -11.61 21.46
N VAL A 107 7.54 -12.45 20.45
CA VAL A 107 7.20 -13.89 20.53
C VAL A 107 8.01 -14.56 21.64
N LYS A 108 9.32 -14.25 21.74
CA LYS A 108 10.16 -14.74 22.84
C LYS A 108 9.70 -14.25 24.22
N ALA A 109 9.07 -13.08 24.33
CA ALA A 109 8.62 -12.53 25.61
C ALA A 109 7.34 -13.19 26.15
N ILE A 110 6.60 -13.94 25.31
CA ILE A 110 5.46 -14.77 25.72
C ILE A 110 5.94 -16.13 26.27
N ALA A 111 7.25 -16.41 26.14
CA ALA A 111 7.86 -17.65 26.60
C ALA A 111 7.81 -17.83 28.11
#